data_AF-A0A7K9TNV6-F1
#
_entry.id   AF-A0A7K9TNV6-F1
#
_cell.length_a   1.000
_cell.length_b   1.000
_cell.length_c   1.000
_cell.angle_alpha   90.00
_cell.angle_beta   90.00
_cell.angle_gamma   90.00
#
_symmetry.space_group_name_H-M   'P 1'
#
loop_
_entity.id
_entity.type
_entity.pdbx_description
1 polymer ?
#
loop_
_entity_poly.entity_id
_entity_poly.type
_entity_poly.pdbx_seq_one_letter_code
_entity_poly.pdbx_strand_id
1 'polypeptide(L)'
;MAAPTLLRGGLRRLFTGLFGSGWVSPPARGLREDTLECEGKTKVGDRRIIEDAEVPTPPNPSGQCPICRWNLKHKYDYVDVLLLSQFIRSDGGMLPRRITGLCLEEHKKIAVCVQMAHRAGLLPNHRPPLPEGHIPKKPKLNRYLTRWSIRSAKPIWRRGPKWCKKPMPVGHPLLKDNVTYTHKPLRLNH
;
A
#
# COMPACT_ATOMS: atom_id res chain seq x y z
N MET A 1 -12.43 -42.72 -50.37
CA MET A 1 -11.30 -41.77 -50.46
C MET A 1 -11.76 -40.46 -49.82
N ALA A 2 -11.02 -39.70 -49.03
CA ALA A 2 -9.92 -39.92 -48.09
C ALA A 2 -9.71 -38.54 -47.43
N ALA A 3 -9.86 -38.51 -46.10
CA ALA A 3 -9.26 -37.64 -45.08
C ALA A 3 -9.32 -36.08 -45.14
N PRO A 4 -9.38 -35.44 -43.93
CA PRO A 4 -9.43 -33.99 -43.72
C PRO A 4 -8.05 -33.36 -43.46
N THR A 5 -7.94 -32.03 -43.52
CA THR A 5 -6.78 -31.24 -43.12
C THR A 5 -7.27 -29.96 -42.41
N LEU A 6 -6.65 -29.35 -41.41
CA LEU A 6 -5.64 -29.71 -40.41
C LEU A 6 -5.71 -28.57 -39.36
N LEU A 7 -5.49 -28.91 -38.09
CA LEU A 7 -5.29 -27.99 -36.97
C LEU A 7 -4.16 -26.98 -37.26
N ARG A 8 -4.36 -25.70 -36.89
CA ARG A 8 -3.26 -24.82 -36.49
C ARG A 8 -3.59 -24.09 -35.19
N GLY A 9 -3.34 -24.79 -34.09
CA GLY A 9 -2.95 -24.15 -32.84
C GLY A 9 -1.57 -23.50 -33.03
N GLY A 10 -1.47 -22.21 -32.73
CA GLY A 10 -0.22 -21.47 -32.72
C GLY A 10 0.26 -21.26 -31.30
N LEU A 11 1.10 -22.19 -30.81
CA LEU A 11 1.98 -21.97 -29.66
C LEU A 11 2.77 -20.66 -29.85
N ARG A 12 2.54 -19.66 -29.00
CA ARG A 12 3.52 -18.61 -28.72
C ARG A 12 3.97 -18.68 -27.27
N ARG A 13 4.64 -19.78 -26.93
CA ARG A 13 5.53 -19.87 -25.78
C ARG A 13 6.75 -20.67 -26.22
N LEU A 14 7.75 -19.98 -26.75
CA LEU A 14 9.12 -20.50 -26.83
C LEU A 14 10.07 -19.41 -26.38
N PHE A 15 10.69 -19.69 -25.23
CA PHE A 15 12.04 -19.33 -24.81
C PHE A 15 12.62 -18.00 -25.30
N THR A 16 12.70 -17.03 -24.38
CA THR A 16 13.86 -16.13 -24.31
C THR A 16 14.45 -16.22 -22.91
N GLY A 17 15.39 -17.15 -22.77
CA GLY A 17 16.31 -17.21 -21.65
C GLY A 17 17.70 -17.41 -22.22
N LEU A 18 18.36 -16.32 -22.62
CA LEU A 18 19.81 -16.12 -22.60
C LEU A 18 20.12 -14.72 -23.15
N PHE A 19 20.91 -13.95 -22.40
CA PHE A 19 21.47 -12.62 -22.68
C PHE A 19 20.60 -11.39 -22.41
N GLY A 20 21.13 -10.53 -21.53
CA GLY A 20 20.70 -9.15 -21.32
C GLY A 20 20.08 -8.92 -19.95
N SER A 21 20.85 -8.31 -19.05
CA SER A 21 20.34 -7.65 -17.83
C SER A 21 19.47 -6.44 -18.21
N GLY A 22 18.30 -6.73 -18.78
CA GLY A 22 17.22 -5.78 -18.98
C GLY A 22 16.37 -5.71 -17.73
N TRP A 23 16.19 -4.51 -17.21
CA TRP A 23 15.36 -4.22 -16.05
C TRP A 23 13.95 -4.78 -16.28
N VAL A 24 13.66 -5.91 -15.62
CA VAL A 24 12.33 -6.52 -15.60
C VAL A 24 11.40 -5.48 -14.99
N SER A 25 10.47 -4.97 -15.80
CA SER A 25 9.34 -4.21 -15.27
C SER A 25 8.72 -5.04 -14.15
N PRO A 26 8.52 -4.50 -12.94
CA PRO A 26 7.88 -5.27 -11.88
C PRO A 26 6.56 -5.81 -12.44
N PRO A 27 6.26 -7.10 -12.25
CA PRO A 27 5.09 -7.72 -12.86
C PRO A 27 3.85 -6.92 -12.49
N ALA A 28 2.99 -6.66 -13.48
CA ALA A 28 1.68 -6.09 -13.24
C ALA A 28 0.98 -6.91 -12.14
N ARG A 29 0.33 -6.21 -11.21
CA ARG A 29 -0.30 -6.82 -10.04
C ARG A 29 -1.58 -7.51 -10.47
N GLY A 30 -1.46 -8.69 -11.07
CA GLY A 30 -2.64 -9.50 -11.39
C GLY A 30 -3.43 -9.80 -10.11
N LEU A 31 -4.63 -9.24 -10.01
CA LEU A 31 -5.57 -9.57 -8.96
C LEU A 31 -6.14 -10.95 -9.27
N ARG A 32 -6.09 -11.83 -8.25
CA ARG A 32 -6.70 -13.15 -8.30
C ARG A 32 -7.81 -13.18 -7.28
N GLU A 33 -8.98 -13.56 -7.73
CA GLU A 33 -10.14 -13.78 -6.88
C GLU A 33 -10.41 -15.28 -6.81
N ASP A 34 -10.41 -15.80 -5.58
CA ASP A 34 -10.71 -17.19 -5.29
C ASP A 34 -12.14 -17.22 -4.72
N THR A 35 -13.07 -17.82 -5.45
CA THR A 35 -14.46 -18.01 -4.98
C THR A 35 -14.63 -19.46 -4.56
N LEU A 36 -15.21 -19.68 -3.38
CA LEU A 36 -15.52 -21.00 -2.87
C LEU A 36 -17.03 -21.20 -2.93
N GLU A 37 -17.48 -22.01 -3.87
CA GLU A 37 -18.88 -22.40 -4.00
C GLU A 37 -19.06 -23.78 -3.33
N CYS A 38 -20.05 -23.89 -2.44
CA CYS A 38 -20.35 -25.13 -1.74
C CYS A 38 -21.66 -25.71 -2.30
N GLU A 39 -21.56 -26.67 -3.20
CA GLU A 39 -22.70 -27.46 -3.67
C GLU A 39 -22.77 -28.75 -2.84
N GLY A 40 -23.62 -28.76 -1.82
CA GLY A 40 -23.79 -29.90 -0.91
C GLY A 40 -22.56 -30.17 -0.02
N LYS A 41 -21.96 -31.38 -0.10
CA LYS A 41 -20.75 -31.77 0.67
C LYS A 41 -19.43 -31.48 -0.05
N THR A 42 -19.48 -31.13 -1.34
CA THR A 42 -18.32 -30.85 -2.19
C THR A 42 -18.08 -29.34 -2.26
N LYS A 43 -16.84 -28.92 -2.06
CA LYS A 43 -16.42 -27.52 -2.20
C LYS A 43 -15.71 -27.36 -3.54
N VAL A 44 -16.29 -26.59 -4.46
CA VAL A 44 -15.69 -26.25 -5.74
C VAL A 44 -15.06 -24.87 -5.61
N GLY A 45 -13.78 -24.77 -5.95
CA GLY A 45 -13.02 -23.54 -5.86
C GLY A 45 -12.71 -22.99 -7.25
N ASP A 46 -13.34 -21.87 -7.59
CA ASP A 46 -13.12 -21.17 -8.85
C ASP A 46 -12.05 -20.09 -8.69
N ARG A 47 -11.16 -19.96 -9.67
CA ARG A 47 -10.12 -18.92 -9.70
C ARG A 47 -10.28 -18.04 -10.91
N ARG A 48 -10.51 -16.75 -10.70
CA ARG A 48 -10.62 -15.74 -11.76
C ARG A 48 -9.45 -14.76 -11.67
N ILE A 49 -8.82 -14.50 -12.81
CA ILE A 49 -7.77 -13.48 -12.94
C ILE A 49 -8.47 -12.24 -13.48
N ILE A 50 -8.39 -11.13 -12.75
CA ILE A 50 -8.92 -9.84 -13.20
C ILE A 50 -7.82 -9.16 -14.01
N GLU A 51 -8.16 -8.67 -15.20
CA GLU A 51 -7.23 -7.93 -16.05
C GLU A 51 -7.02 -6.50 -15.51
N ASP A 52 -5.76 -6.08 -15.45
CA ASP A 52 -5.38 -4.77 -14.94
C ASP A 52 -5.59 -3.68 -16.01
N ALA A 53 -6.02 -2.49 -15.58
CA ALA A 53 -6.17 -1.33 -16.45
C ALA A 53 -4.83 -0.86 -17.03
N GLU A 54 -4.84 -0.39 -18.29
CA GLU A 54 -3.65 0.11 -18.97
C GLU A 54 -3.07 1.34 -18.26
N VAL A 55 -1.78 1.27 -17.92
CA VAL A 55 -1.07 2.34 -17.20
C VAL A 55 -0.45 3.30 -18.21
N PRO A 56 -0.65 4.63 -18.08
CA PRO A 56 -0.06 5.62 -18.98
C PRO A 56 1.47 5.62 -18.89
N THR A 57 2.11 6.19 -19.92
CA THR A 57 3.57 6.31 -19.96
C THR A 57 4.08 7.18 -18.81
N PRO A 58 5.09 6.72 -18.05
CA PRO A 58 5.56 7.43 -16.87
C PRO A 58 6.54 8.55 -17.22
N PRO A 59 6.60 9.62 -16.39
CA PRO A 59 7.39 10.81 -16.69
C PRO A 59 8.90 10.59 -16.60
N ASN A 60 9.37 9.65 -15.77
CA ASN A 60 10.78 9.32 -15.67
C ASN A 60 11.02 7.81 -15.83
N PRO A 61 11.39 7.32 -17.02
CA PRO A 61 11.58 5.89 -17.26
C PRO A 61 12.79 5.29 -16.53
N SER A 62 13.74 6.10 -16.07
CA SER A 62 14.97 5.63 -15.39
C SER A 62 14.76 5.23 -13.92
N GLY A 63 13.62 5.60 -13.33
CA GLY A 63 13.34 5.34 -11.92
C GLY A 63 13.09 3.86 -11.62
N GLN A 64 13.80 3.33 -10.63
CA GLN A 64 13.71 1.89 -10.27
C GLN A 64 12.49 1.52 -9.44
N CYS A 65 11.97 2.48 -8.67
CA CYS A 65 10.77 2.30 -7.89
C CYS A 65 9.61 3.06 -8.54
N PRO A 66 8.35 2.60 -8.42
CA PRO A 66 7.20 3.33 -8.94
C PRO A 66 7.17 4.81 -8.49
N ILE A 67 7.38 5.08 -7.20
CA ILE A 67 7.42 6.47 -6.68
C ILE A 67 8.53 7.32 -7.32
N CYS A 68 9.68 6.70 -7.58
CA CYS A 68 10.84 7.33 -8.21
C CYS A 68 10.52 7.63 -9.68
N ARG A 69 9.91 6.67 -10.38
CA ARG A 69 9.50 6.72 -11.79
C ARG A 69 8.46 7.82 -12.05
N TRP A 70 7.60 8.06 -11.06
CA TRP A 70 6.57 9.10 -11.09
C TRP A 70 7.02 10.44 -10.46
N ASN A 71 8.30 10.57 -10.06
CA ASN A 71 8.84 11.78 -9.43
C ASN A 71 8.05 12.27 -8.18
N LEU A 72 7.49 11.32 -7.42
CA LEU A 72 6.68 11.56 -6.23
C LEU A 72 7.50 11.56 -4.93
N LYS A 73 8.81 11.28 -5.00
CA LYS A 73 9.68 11.26 -3.82
C LYS A 73 9.60 12.60 -3.08
N HIS A 74 9.42 12.55 -1.75
CA HIS A 74 9.32 13.72 -0.85
C HIS A 74 8.06 14.59 -1.02
N LYS A 75 7.09 14.19 -1.85
CA LYS A 75 5.91 15.01 -2.16
C LYS A 75 4.58 14.48 -1.62
N TYR A 76 4.56 13.27 -1.08
CA TYR A 76 3.35 12.63 -0.60
C TYR A 76 3.28 12.60 0.92
N ASP A 77 2.06 12.63 1.43
CA ASP A 77 1.71 12.59 2.85
C ASP A 77 0.66 11.51 3.15
N TYR A 78 0.30 11.38 4.44
CA TYR A 78 -0.75 10.46 4.90
C TYR A 78 -2.15 10.85 4.38
N VAL A 79 -2.30 12.06 3.85
CA VAL A 79 -3.54 12.61 3.31
C VAL A 79 -3.82 12.08 1.89
N ASP A 80 -2.79 11.64 1.16
CA ASP A 80 -2.88 11.24 -0.25
C ASP A 80 -3.46 9.83 -0.39
N VAL A 81 -4.75 9.71 -0.09
CA VAL A 81 -5.49 8.44 -0.08
C VAL A 81 -5.43 7.72 -1.43
N LEU A 82 -5.43 8.46 -2.54
CA LEU A 82 -5.40 7.90 -3.89
C LEU A 82 -4.08 7.19 -4.21
N LEU A 83 -2.96 7.66 -3.65
CA LEU A 83 -1.66 7.01 -3.78
C LEU A 83 -1.58 5.82 -2.84
N LEU A 84 -2.00 6.00 -1.59
CA LEU A 84 -1.90 4.96 -0.57
C LEU A 84 -2.80 3.75 -0.88
N SER A 85 -3.97 3.97 -1.47
CA SER A 85 -4.94 2.92 -1.82
C SER A 85 -4.37 1.88 -2.80
N GLN A 86 -3.41 2.28 -3.64
CA GLN A 86 -2.77 1.40 -4.62
C GLN A 86 -1.89 0.32 -3.96
N PHE A 87 -1.29 0.64 -2.81
CA PHE A 87 -0.32 -0.22 -2.11
C PHE A 87 -0.94 -1.03 -0.95
N ILE A 88 -2.25 -0.94 -0.76
CA ILE A 88 -2.98 -1.67 0.29
C ILE A 88 -3.89 -2.77 -0.28
N ARG A 89 -4.27 -3.68 0.60
CA ARG A 89 -5.30 -4.69 0.36
C ARG A 89 -6.70 -4.13 0.65
N SER A 90 -7.72 -4.87 0.25
CA SER A 90 -9.12 -4.63 0.68
C SER A 90 -9.23 -4.55 2.21
N ASP A 91 -8.49 -5.38 2.95
CA ASP A 91 -8.57 -5.42 4.42
C ASP A 91 -7.83 -4.27 5.14
N GLY A 92 -7.12 -3.42 4.40
CA GLY A 92 -6.25 -2.36 4.96
C GLY A 92 -4.82 -2.81 5.31
N GLY A 93 -4.48 -4.07 5.06
CA GLY A 93 -3.10 -4.54 5.17
C GLY A 93 -2.21 -3.97 4.06
N MET A 94 -0.96 -3.63 4.38
CA MET A 94 0.02 -3.21 3.37
C MET A 94 0.50 -4.41 2.53
N LEU A 95 0.68 -4.20 1.23
CA LEU A 95 1.25 -5.21 0.34
C LEU A 95 2.76 -5.44 0.62
N PRO A 96 3.30 -6.64 0.34
CA PRO A 96 4.71 -6.91 0.53
C PRO A 96 5.57 -6.20 -0.53
N ARG A 97 6.75 -5.74 -0.12
CA ARG A 97 7.70 -4.97 -0.98
C ARG A 97 7.98 -5.65 -2.32
N ARG A 98 8.18 -6.97 -2.31
CA ARG A 98 8.47 -7.80 -3.49
C ARG A 98 7.41 -7.71 -4.59
N ILE A 99 6.16 -7.43 -4.23
CA ILE A 99 5.05 -7.25 -5.19
C ILE A 99 4.97 -5.79 -5.60
N THR A 100 5.06 -4.86 -4.64
CA THR A 100 4.93 -3.42 -4.93
C THR A 100 6.08 -2.82 -5.77
N GLY A 101 7.26 -3.45 -5.79
CA GLY A 101 8.43 -2.93 -6.49
C GLY A 101 9.04 -1.67 -5.88
N LEU A 102 8.68 -1.32 -4.64
CA LEU A 102 9.18 -0.10 -3.98
C LEU A 102 10.59 -0.28 -3.40
N CYS A 103 11.35 0.82 -3.36
CA CYS A 103 12.58 0.92 -2.57
C CYS A 103 12.28 0.69 -1.08
N LEU A 104 13.28 0.23 -0.32
CA LEU A 104 13.12 -0.05 1.11
C LEU A 104 12.68 1.19 1.90
N GLU A 105 13.26 2.34 1.59
CA GLU A 105 12.95 3.62 2.24
C GLU A 105 11.51 4.03 2.00
N GLU A 106 11.10 4.06 0.74
CA GLU A 106 9.75 4.47 0.33
C GLU A 106 8.69 3.47 0.83
N HIS A 107 9.01 2.18 0.86
CA HIS A 107 8.13 1.17 1.44
C HIS A 107 7.88 1.42 2.94
N LYS A 108 8.91 1.79 3.71
CA LYS A 108 8.75 2.15 5.13
C LYS A 108 7.96 3.44 5.32
N LYS A 109 8.17 4.45 4.47
CA LYS A 109 7.41 5.72 4.51
C LYS A 109 5.93 5.48 4.22
N ILE A 110 5.61 4.75 3.15
CA ILE A 110 4.22 4.38 2.83
C ILE A 110 3.58 3.58 3.97
N ALA A 111 4.30 2.60 4.55
CA ALA A 111 3.77 1.82 5.67
C ALA A 111 3.30 2.71 6.82
N VAL A 112 4.11 3.72 7.16
CA VAL A 112 3.80 4.70 8.19
C VAL A 112 2.63 5.60 7.78
N CYS A 113 2.62 6.09 6.54
CA CYS A 113 1.51 6.91 6.01
C CYS A 113 0.18 6.14 6.06
N VAL A 114 0.17 4.87 5.64
CA VAL A 114 -1.00 3.99 5.72
C VAL A 114 -1.46 3.82 7.17
N GLN A 115 -0.54 3.57 8.11
CA GLN A 115 -0.88 3.48 9.53
C GLN A 115 -1.48 4.78 10.08
N MET A 116 -0.94 5.93 9.69
CA MET A 116 -1.46 7.24 10.07
C MET A 116 -2.84 7.49 9.45
N ALA A 117 -3.05 7.14 8.18
CA ALA A 117 -4.32 7.28 7.46
C ALA A 117 -5.43 6.42 8.08
N HIS A 118 -5.15 5.17 8.44
CA HIS A 118 -6.12 4.31 9.14
C HIS A 118 -6.50 4.88 10.51
N ARG A 119 -5.53 5.40 11.26
CA ARG A 119 -5.79 6.03 12.57
C ARG A 119 -6.60 7.31 12.41
N ALA A 120 -6.34 8.09 11.37
CA ALA A 120 -7.10 9.29 11.05
C ALA A 120 -8.50 9.01 10.49
N GLY A 121 -8.77 7.77 10.04
CA GLY A 121 -10.06 7.37 9.51
C GLY A 121 -10.28 7.71 8.03
N LEU A 122 -9.20 8.00 7.28
CA LEU A 122 -9.26 8.37 5.86
C LEU A 122 -9.61 7.19 4.93
N LEU A 123 -9.46 5.96 5.41
CA LEU A 123 -9.71 4.72 4.66
C LEU A 123 -10.90 3.94 5.27
N PRO A 124 -12.16 4.34 5.01
CA PRO A 124 -13.33 3.68 5.59
C PRO A 124 -13.60 2.31 4.98
N ASN A 125 -13.38 2.16 3.66
CA ASN A 125 -13.65 0.93 2.91
C ASN A 125 -12.59 -0.15 3.13
N HIS A 126 -11.41 0.23 3.63
CA HIS A 126 -10.30 -0.69 3.87
C HIS A 126 -10.25 -1.12 5.33
N ARG A 127 -11.18 -1.98 5.72
CA ARG A 127 -11.26 -2.52 7.08
C ARG A 127 -11.39 -4.03 7.01
N PRO A 128 -10.84 -4.76 8.00
CA PRO A 128 -11.07 -6.18 8.08
C PRO A 128 -12.57 -6.45 8.23
N PRO A 129 -13.10 -7.49 7.58
CA PRO A 129 -14.49 -7.88 7.74
C PRO A 129 -14.74 -8.24 9.20
N LEU A 130 -15.82 -7.69 9.75
CA LEU A 130 -16.26 -7.98 11.12
C LEU A 130 -17.36 -9.05 11.05
N PRO A 131 -17.53 -9.86 12.12
CA PRO A 131 -18.64 -10.78 12.19
C PRO A 131 -19.97 -10.02 12.12
N GLU A 132 -20.97 -10.69 11.58
CA GLU A 132 -22.30 -10.14 11.38
C GLU A 132 -22.89 -9.63 12.71
N GLY A 133 -23.50 -8.44 12.68
CA GLY A 133 -24.07 -7.80 13.87
C GLY A 133 -23.08 -7.11 14.82
N HIS A 134 -21.79 -6.96 14.46
CA HIS A 134 -20.83 -6.26 15.32
C HIS A 134 -21.07 -4.76 15.41
N ILE A 135 -21.58 -4.29 16.55
CA ILE A 135 -21.76 -2.87 16.86
C ILE A 135 -20.57 -2.36 17.69
N PRO A 136 -19.83 -1.32 17.24
CA PRO A 136 -18.71 -0.78 18.00
C PRO A 136 -19.17 -0.08 19.29
N LYS A 137 -18.69 -0.55 20.44
CA LYS A 137 -19.10 -0.05 21.77
C LYS A 137 -18.54 1.33 22.15
N LYS A 138 -17.45 1.79 21.51
CA LYS A 138 -16.75 3.03 21.87
C LYS A 138 -16.83 4.05 20.75
N PRO A 139 -17.09 5.34 21.05
CA PRO A 139 -17.04 6.38 20.05
C PRO A 139 -15.61 6.52 19.52
N LYS A 140 -15.49 6.72 18.20
CA LYS A 140 -14.20 6.99 17.56
C LYS A 140 -13.88 8.47 17.73
N LEU A 141 -12.81 8.77 18.44
CA LEU A 141 -12.31 10.14 18.58
C LEU A 141 -11.52 10.55 17.33
N ASN A 142 -11.83 11.74 16.83
CA ASN A 142 -11.12 12.39 15.71
C ASN A 142 -9.64 12.59 16.08
N ARG A 143 -8.76 12.23 15.15
CA ARG A 143 -7.31 12.30 15.33
C ARG A 143 -6.63 12.39 13.97
N TYR A 144 -5.43 12.94 13.95
CA TYR A 144 -4.60 13.01 12.75
C TYR A 144 -3.12 13.06 13.17
N LEU A 145 -2.21 12.81 12.23
CA LEU A 145 -0.77 12.81 12.47
C LEU A 145 -0.29 11.90 13.64
N THR A 146 -1.03 10.84 13.97
CA THR A 146 -0.73 10.02 15.16
C THR A 146 0.36 8.99 14.90
N ARG A 147 1.50 9.12 15.59
CA ARG A 147 2.66 8.19 15.49
C ARG A 147 2.41 6.84 16.14
N TRP A 148 1.80 6.83 17.32
CA TRP A 148 1.65 5.63 18.15
C TRP A 148 0.23 5.09 18.11
N SER A 149 0.07 3.80 18.42
CA SER A 149 -1.25 3.21 18.65
C SER A 149 -1.85 3.76 19.94
N ILE A 150 -3.18 3.88 19.96
CA ILE A 150 -3.96 4.35 21.11
C ILE A 150 -3.66 3.53 22.35
N ARG A 151 -3.57 2.20 22.18
CA ARG A 151 -3.43 1.27 23.29
C ARG A 151 -2.01 1.23 23.86
N SER A 152 -1.02 1.70 23.11
CA SER A 152 0.39 1.65 23.53
C SER A 152 0.87 2.94 24.20
N ALA A 153 0.23 4.08 23.92
CA ALA A 153 0.67 5.36 24.45
C ALA A 153 0.22 5.52 25.92
N LYS A 154 1.17 5.65 26.85
CA LYS A 154 0.90 5.95 28.26
C LYS A 154 0.78 7.46 28.49
N PRO A 155 -0.09 7.92 29.39
CA PRO A 155 -0.16 9.34 29.74
C PRO A 155 1.14 9.83 30.39
N ILE A 156 1.52 11.07 30.08
CA ILE A 156 2.67 11.73 30.71
C ILE A 156 2.18 12.42 31.98
N TRP A 157 2.31 11.74 33.13
CA TRP A 157 1.90 12.29 34.43
C TRP A 157 2.73 13.50 34.89
N ARG A 158 4.04 13.48 34.61
CA ARG A 158 4.97 14.56 34.97
C ARG A 158 5.75 14.99 33.72
N ARG A 159 5.53 16.23 33.28
CA ARG A 159 6.14 16.78 32.05
C ARG A 159 7.58 17.28 32.27
N GLY A 160 7.91 17.75 33.46
CA GLY A 160 9.22 18.30 33.82
C GLY A 160 9.36 19.80 33.50
N PRO A 161 10.40 20.46 34.04
CA PRO A 161 10.74 21.85 33.75
C PRO A 161 11.20 22.07 32.30
N LYS A 162 11.31 23.33 31.87
CA LYS A 162 11.53 23.72 30.46
C LYS A 162 12.72 23.03 29.78
N TRP A 163 13.83 22.83 30.49
CA TRP A 163 15.07 22.24 29.95
C TRP A 163 15.04 20.71 29.81
N CYS A 164 14.12 20.01 30.49
CA CYS A 164 13.93 18.56 30.35
C CYS A 164 12.45 18.19 30.10
N LYS A 165 11.72 19.11 29.46
CA LYS A 165 10.31 18.94 29.12
C LYS A 165 10.15 17.73 28.21
N LYS A 166 9.32 16.77 28.60
CA LYS A 166 8.93 15.63 27.76
C LYS A 166 7.92 16.10 26.70
N PRO A 167 8.28 16.15 25.41
CA PRO A 167 7.37 16.60 24.37
C PRO A 167 6.42 15.48 23.93
N MET A 168 5.33 15.87 23.26
CA MET A 168 4.39 14.96 22.63
C MET A 168 4.77 14.80 21.14
N PRO A 169 5.05 13.57 20.68
CA PRO A 169 5.41 13.34 19.29
C PRO A 169 4.18 13.44 18.37
N VAL A 170 4.30 14.22 17.30
CA VAL A 170 3.29 14.41 16.25
C VAL A 170 3.95 14.11 14.90
N GLY A 171 3.27 13.37 14.03
CA GLY A 171 3.83 12.90 12.75
C GLY A 171 4.93 11.85 12.92
N HIS A 172 5.67 11.57 11.84
CA HIS A 172 6.72 10.53 11.84
C HIS A 172 8.05 11.06 11.30
N PRO A 173 9.20 10.72 11.92
CA PRO A 173 10.52 11.22 11.50
C PRO A 173 10.95 10.75 10.11
N LEU A 174 10.38 9.66 9.59
CA LEU A 174 10.68 9.19 8.22
C LEU A 174 10.19 10.15 7.12
N LEU A 175 9.26 11.06 7.44
CA LEU A 175 8.73 12.07 6.52
C LEU A 175 9.39 13.44 6.72
N LYS A 176 10.46 13.52 7.52
CA LYS A 176 11.16 14.79 7.80
C LYS A 176 11.77 15.41 6.54
N ASP A 177 12.12 14.57 5.57
CA ASP A 177 12.78 14.98 4.32
C ASP A 177 11.75 15.42 3.26
N ASN A 178 10.46 15.46 3.57
CA ASN A 178 9.44 15.93 2.64
C ASN A 178 9.68 17.41 2.28
N VAL A 179 9.24 17.78 1.08
CA VAL A 179 9.35 19.16 0.60
C VAL A 179 8.56 20.06 1.54
N THR A 180 9.22 21.12 2.01
CA THR A 180 8.59 22.16 2.82
C THR A 180 8.49 23.42 1.99
N TYR A 181 7.27 23.91 1.80
CA TYR A 181 7.02 25.16 1.08
C TYR A 181 7.17 26.39 1.98
N THR A 182 7.24 26.17 3.30
CA THR A 182 7.44 27.22 4.30
C THR A 182 8.88 27.26 4.79
N HIS A 183 9.39 28.43 5.15
CA HIS A 183 10.70 28.58 5.78
C HIS A 183 10.85 27.86 7.13
N LYS A 184 9.73 27.53 7.79
CA LYS A 184 9.75 26.80 9.07
C LYS A 184 9.87 25.30 8.82
N PRO A 185 10.80 24.61 9.51
CA PRO A 185 10.91 23.17 9.42
C PRO A 185 9.72 22.48 10.09
N LEU A 186 9.45 21.23 9.68
CA LEU A 186 8.42 20.39 10.29
C LEU A 186 8.72 20.15 11.78
N ARG A 187 7.78 20.52 12.64
CA ARG A 187 7.86 20.25 14.09
C ARG A 187 7.21 18.91 14.40
N LEU A 188 8.03 17.93 14.77
CA LEU A 188 7.57 16.58 15.09
C LEU A 188 7.30 16.35 16.58
N ASN A 189 7.56 17.36 17.42
CA ASN A 189 7.49 17.30 18.88
C ASN A 189 6.88 18.62 19.40
N HIS A 190 5.83 18.55 20.23
CA HIS A 190 5.11 19.70 20.81
C HIS A 190 5.11 19.69 22.34
#